data_AF-A0AAV4PHU2-F1
#
_entry.id   AF-A0AAV4PHU2-F1
#
_cell.length_a   1.000
_cell.length_b   1.000
_cell.length_c   1.000
_cell.angle_alpha   90.00
_cell.angle_beta   90.00
_cell.angle_gamma   90.00
#
_symmetry.space_group_name_H-M   'P 1'
#
loop_
_entity.id
_entity.type
_entity.pdbx_description
1 polymer ?
#
loop_
_entity_poly.entity_id
_entity_poly.type
_entity_poly.pdbx_seq_one_letter_code
_entity_poly.pdbx_strand_id
1 'polypeptide(L)'
;MKFPAEIQIGAVPLKNLLEIIRDENGNTQLGGNIGRLIHLVTSELKFKYKIKIPLDNEFGTRGPGGNWTGLLGMLQRKEADMVFSIAVTEERTEVADFSQPYAFDAATFW
;
A
#
# COMPACT_ATOMS: atom_id res chain seq x y z
N MET A 1 0.22 -23.79 2.06
CA MET A 1 0.27 -22.94 0.86
C MET A 1 1.70 -22.49 0.63
N LYS A 2 2.14 -22.34 -0.63
CA LYS A 2 3.47 -21.81 -0.97
C LYS A 2 3.33 -20.31 -1.23
N PHE A 3 4.17 -19.48 -0.60
CA PHE A 3 4.14 -18.02 -0.77
C PHE A 3 4.42 -17.64 -2.24
N PRO A 4 3.67 -16.69 -2.83
CA PRO A 4 3.87 -16.30 -4.22
C PRO A 4 5.24 -15.66 -4.45
N ALA A 5 5.86 -15.93 -5.61
CA ALA A 5 7.18 -15.40 -5.93
C ALA A 5 7.17 -13.90 -6.31
N GLU A 6 6.02 -13.39 -6.74
CA GLU A 6 5.79 -11.98 -7.08
C GLU A 6 4.41 -11.54 -6.56
N ILE A 7 4.34 -10.35 -5.95
CA ILE A 7 3.08 -9.75 -5.48
C ILE A 7 2.86 -8.34 -6.05
N GLN A 8 1.62 -7.89 -6.06
CA GLN A 8 1.22 -6.53 -6.43
C GLN A 8 1.08 -5.67 -5.17
N ILE A 9 1.88 -4.61 -5.06
CA ILE A 9 1.79 -3.65 -3.96
C ILE A 9 1.09 -2.39 -4.47
N GLY A 10 -0.05 -2.06 -3.86
CA GLY A 10 -0.74 -0.79 -4.04
C GLY A 10 -0.07 0.31 -3.22
N ALA A 11 0.21 1.45 -3.84
CA ALA A 11 0.82 2.60 -3.19
C ALA A 11 0.22 3.93 -3.65
N VAL A 12 0.07 4.86 -2.71
CA VAL A 12 -0.18 6.28 -2.98
C VAL A 12 1.12 7.04 -2.63
N PRO A 13 1.70 7.81 -3.56
CA PRO A 13 2.88 8.62 -3.28
C PRO A 13 2.59 9.65 -2.18
N LEU A 14 3.46 9.70 -1.18
CA LEU A 14 3.44 10.70 -0.12
C LEU A 14 4.85 11.29 -0.01
N LYS A 15 4.97 12.59 -0.30
CA LYS A 15 6.25 13.30 -0.28
C LYS A 15 6.97 13.05 1.06
N ASN A 16 8.26 12.70 1.00
CA ASN A 16 9.12 12.36 2.14
C ASN A 16 8.78 11.06 2.90
N LEU A 17 7.63 10.41 2.64
CA LEU A 17 7.23 9.18 3.34
C LEU A 17 7.31 7.95 2.43
N LEU A 18 6.64 7.98 1.28
CA LEU A 18 6.63 6.92 0.28
C LEU A 18 6.76 7.56 -1.09
N GLU A 19 7.96 7.43 -1.66
CA GLU A 19 8.28 8.01 -2.96
C GLU A 19 8.26 6.90 -4.00
N ILE A 20 7.77 7.21 -5.20
CA ILE A 20 7.77 6.27 -6.32
C ILE A 20 8.74 6.83 -7.37
N ILE A 21 9.89 6.19 -7.48
CA ILE A 21 10.99 6.60 -8.36
C ILE A 21 10.96 5.67 -9.57
N ARG A 22 10.83 6.24 -10.78
CA ARG A 22 10.92 5.46 -12.02
C ARG A 22 12.32 5.61 -12.58
N ASP A 23 12.96 4.49 -12.89
CA ASP A 23 14.25 4.49 -13.56
C ASP A 23 14.10 4.69 -15.08
N GLU A 24 15.21 4.95 -15.76
CA GLU A 24 15.27 5.13 -17.22
C GLU A 24 14.86 3.86 -18.01
N ASN A 25 14.90 2.69 -17.35
CA ASN A 25 14.50 1.41 -17.91
C ASN A 25 13.00 1.11 -17.70
N GLY A 26 12.26 2.02 -17.06
CA GLY A 26 10.83 1.87 -16.76
C GLY A 26 10.52 1.05 -15.51
N ASN A 27 11.51 0.62 -14.74
CA ASN A 27 11.27 -0.03 -13.45
C ASN A 27 10.85 1.00 -12.41
N THR A 28 9.96 0.57 -11.52
CA THR A 28 9.47 1.38 -10.42
C THR A 28 10.13 0.94 -9.12
N GLN A 29 10.88 1.83 -8.49
CA GLN A 29 11.49 1.66 -7.18
C GLN A 29 10.77 2.50 -6.14
N LEU A 30 10.75 2.01 -4.90
CA LEU A 30 10.17 2.74 -3.78
C LEU A 30 11.25 3.45 -2.98
N GLY A 31 11.07 4.75 -2.76
CA GLY A 31 11.89 5.61 -1.92
C GLY A 31 11.16 6.08 -0.66
N GLY A 32 11.78 7.00 0.06
CA GLY A 32 11.30 7.45 1.37
C GLY A 32 11.46 6.41 2.49
N ASN A 33 10.96 6.75 3.67
CA ASN A 33 11.08 5.89 4.86
C ASN A 33 10.33 4.56 4.69
N ILE A 34 9.12 4.61 4.10
CA ILE A 34 8.31 3.41 3.87
C ILE A 34 8.87 2.58 2.72
N GLY A 35 9.41 3.19 1.67
CA GLY A 35 10.07 2.43 0.59
C GLY A 35 11.24 1.60 1.08
N ARG A 36 12.04 2.14 2.00
CA ARG A 36 13.13 1.38 2.67
C ARG A 36 12.60 0.23 3.52
N LEU A 37 11.51 0.44 4.27
CA LEU A 37 10.86 -0.62 5.04
C LEU A 37 10.38 -1.76 4.13
N ILE A 38 9.75 -1.42 3.01
CA ILE A 38 9.28 -2.40 2.01
C ILE A 38 10.45 -3.18 1.43
N HIS A 39 11.55 -2.49 1.11
CA HIS A 39 12.76 -3.14 0.64
C HIS A 39 13.34 -4.14 1.66
N LEU A 40 13.35 -3.80 2.95
CA LEU A 40 13.79 -4.71 4.01
C LEU A 40 12.89 -5.95 4.12
N VAL A 41 11.57 -5.75 4.17
CA VAL A 41 10.58 -6.84 4.27
C VAL A 41 10.67 -7.79 3.06
N THR A 42 10.72 -7.22 1.86
CA THR A 42 10.77 -8.02 0.61
C THR A 42 12.08 -8.78 0.46
N SER A 43 13.20 -8.20 0.92
CA SER A 43 14.51 -8.85 0.90
C SER A 43 14.60 -10.01 1.89
N GLU A 44 14.07 -9.84 3.11
CA GLU A 44 14.06 -10.88 4.14
C GLU A 44 13.15 -12.05 3.74
N LEU A 45 11.96 -11.74 3.24
CA LEU A 45 10.96 -12.73 2.83
C LEU A 45 11.19 -13.29 1.42
N LYS A 46 12.19 -12.76 0.69
CA LYS A 46 12.68 -13.24 -0.61
C LYS A 46 11.60 -13.33 -1.70
N PHE A 47 10.78 -12.28 -1.82
CA PHE A 47 9.79 -12.16 -2.89
C PHE A 47 9.98 -10.89 -3.71
N LYS A 48 9.51 -10.93 -4.95
CA LYS A 48 9.49 -9.78 -5.87
C LYS A 48 8.17 -9.05 -5.77
N TYR A 49 8.15 -7.78 -6.17
CA TYR A 49 6.91 -7.02 -6.21
C TYR A 49 6.83 -6.12 -7.44
N LYS A 50 5.59 -5.78 -7.81
CA LYS A 50 5.28 -4.70 -8.76
C LYS A 50 4.42 -3.67 -8.07
N ILE A 51 4.66 -2.40 -8.40
CA ILE A 51 3.92 -1.28 -7.84
C ILE A 51 2.74 -0.94 -8.72
N LYS A 52 1.57 -0.77 -8.12
CA LYS A 52 0.42 -0.15 -8.77
C LYS A 52 -0.06 1.06 -7.97
N ILE A 53 -0.45 2.09 -8.69
CA ILE A 53 -1.00 3.32 -8.14
C ILE A 53 -2.48 3.36 -8.55
N PRO A 54 -3.41 3.66 -7.62
CA PRO A 54 -4.81 3.79 -7.98
C PRO A 54 -5.00 4.99 -8.91
N LEU A 55 -5.97 4.88 -9.82
CA LEU A 55 -6.22 5.91 -10.84
C LEU A 55 -6.61 7.27 -10.24
N ASP A 56 -7.31 7.24 -9.11
CA ASP A 56 -7.73 8.44 -8.37
C ASP A 56 -6.64 8.97 -7.41
N ASN A 57 -5.54 8.24 -7.24
CA ASN A 57 -4.46 8.56 -6.29
C ASN A 57 -4.93 8.70 -4.83
N GLU A 58 -6.01 8.00 -4.45
CA GLU A 58 -6.61 8.08 -3.11
C GLU A 58 -6.43 6.79 -2.31
N PHE A 59 -6.55 6.88 -0.99
CA PHE A 59 -6.54 5.69 -0.10
C PHE A 59 -7.78 4.83 -0.25
N GLY A 60 -8.91 5.49 -0.51
CA GLY A 60 -10.20 4.84 -0.72
C GLY A 60 -11.27 5.28 0.26
N THR A 61 -12.46 5.46 -0.30
CA THR A 61 -13.68 5.82 0.41
C THR A 61 -14.73 4.75 0.16
N ARG A 62 -15.48 4.39 1.21
CA ARG A 62 -16.57 3.44 1.10
C ARG A 62 -17.81 4.11 0.51
N GLY A 63 -18.31 3.57 -0.59
CA GLY A 63 -19.56 3.98 -1.18
C GLY A 63 -20.79 3.35 -0.49
N PRO A 64 -22.01 3.84 -0.77
CA PRO A 64 -23.25 3.32 -0.17
C PRO A 64 -23.50 1.82 -0.40
N GLY A 65 -22.95 1.25 -1.47
CA GLY A 65 -23.07 -0.17 -1.81
C GLY A 65 -21.95 -1.06 -1.27
N GLY A 66 -21.08 -0.56 -0.37
CA GLY A 66 -19.93 -1.31 0.16
C GLY A 66 -18.74 -1.43 -0.82
N ASN A 67 -18.82 -0.78 -1.98
CA ASN A 67 -17.70 -0.67 -2.91
C ASN A 67 -16.73 0.40 -2.44
N TRP A 68 -15.43 0.09 -2.51
CA TRP A 68 -14.35 1.01 -2.16
C TRP A 68 -13.67 1.60 -3.40
N THR A 69 -13.27 2.86 -3.30
CA THR A 69 -12.40 3.54 -4.27
C THR A 69 -10.93 3.41 -3.87
N GLY A 70 -9.99 4.01 -4.63
CA GLY A 70 -8.59 4.08 -4.25
C GLY A 70 -7.90 2.73 -3.98
N LEU A 71 -6.89 2.76 -3.10
CA LEU A 71 -6.14 1.58 -2.67
C LEU A 71 -7.02 0.48 -2.08
N LEU A 72 -7.98 0.85 -1.22
CA LEU A 72 -8.90 -0.13 -0.62
C LEU A 72 -9.79 -0.79 -1.66
N GLY A 73 -10.21 -0.05 -2.68
CA GLY A 73 -10.91 -0.59 -3.84
C GLY A 73 -10.06 -1.58 -4.63
N MET A 74 -8.76 -1.29 -4.79
CA MET A 74 -7.84 -2.22 -5.44
C MET A 74 -7.69 -3.52 -4.67
N LEU A 75 -7.64 -3.47 -3.33
CA LEU A 75 -7.66 -4.68 -2.48
C LEU A 75 -8.97 -5.45 -2.66
N GLN A 76 -10.11 -4.76 -2.57
CA GLN A 76 -11.43 -5.37 -2.73
C GLN A 76 -11.57 -6.10 -4.08
N ARG A 77 -11.03 -5.51 -5.16
CA ARG A 77 -11.03 -6.08 -6.52
C ARG A 77 -9.87 -7.03 -6.79
N LYS A 78 -9.00 -7.30 -5.80
CA LYS A 78 -7.79 -8.15 -5.91
C LYS A 78 -6.81 -7.69 -6.99
N GLU A 79 -6.76 -6.38 -7.23
CA GLU A 79 -5.80 -5.74 -8.13
C GLU A 79 -4.44 -5.51 -7.48
N ALA A 80 -4.43 -5.45 -6.14
CA ALA A 80 -3.27 -5.41 -5.26
C ALA A 80 -3.39 -6.51 -4.20
N ASP A 81 -2.26 -7.11 -3.83
CA ASP A 81 -2.15 -8.11 -2.77
C ASP A 81 -1.84 -7.46 -1.41
N MET A 82 -1.22 -6.28 -1.43
CA MET A 82 -0.78 -5.56 -0.22
C MET A 82 -0.78 -4.04 -0.45
N VAL A 83 -0.99 -3.26 0.61
CA VAL A 83 -0.90 -1.80 0.59
C VAL A 83 -0.13 -1.29 1.81
N PHE A 84 0.39 -0.07 1.74
CA PHE A 84 1.13 0.58 2.83
C PHE A 84 0.59 1.97 3.16
N SER A 85 1.00 2.48 4.33
CA SER A 85 0.72 3.84 4.79
C SER A 85 -0.78 4.13 4.95
N ILE A 86 -1.53 3.15 5.43
CA ILE A 86 -2.97 3.27 5.66
C ILE A 86 -3.31 3.17 7.15
N ALA A 87 -4.20 4.05 7.61
CA ALA A 87 -4.68 4.01 8.99
C ALA A 87 -5.61 2.81 9.23
N VAL A 88 -5.44 2.16 10.37
CA VAL A 88 -6.32 1.08 10.84
C VAL A 88 -7.62 1.68 11.33
N THR A 89 -8.74 1.26 10.74
CA THR A 89 -10.09 1.59 11.21
C THR A 89 -10.97 0.35 11.07
N GLU A 90 -12.03 0.25 11.89
CA GLU A 90 -12.97 -0.88 11.83
C GLU A 90 -13.56 -1.04 10.42
N GLU A 91 -14.00 0.05 9.80
CA GLU A 91 -14.58 0.05 8.45
C GLU A 91 -13.64 -0.57 7.40
N ARG A 92 -12.34 -0.32 7.50
CA ARG A 92 -11.35 -0.82 6.54
C ARG A 92 -11.06 -2.31 6.70
N THR A 93 -11.44 -2.92 7.82
CA THR A 93 -11.31 -4.37 8.02
C THR A 93 -12.22 -5.18 7.10
N GLU A 94 -13.22 -4.56 6.47
CA GLU A 94 -14.09 -5.21 5.47
C GLU A 94 -13.33 -5.67 4.22
N VAL A 95 -12.19 -5.05 3.91
CA VAL A 95 -11.42 -5.31 2.67
C VAL A 95 -9.94 -5.54 2.90
N ALA A 96 -9.45 -5.39 4.13
CA ALA A 96 -8.04 -5.54 4.46
C ALA A 96 -7.84 -6.24 5.81
N ASP A 97 -6.94 -7.22 5.81
CA ASP A 97 -6.36 -7.78 7.03
C ASP A 97 -5.09 -6.98 7.39
N PHE A 98 -5.03 -6.44 8.60
CA PHE A 98 -3.93 -5.58 9.03
C PHE A 98 -2.81 -6.36 9.72
N SER A 99 -1.57 -5.94 9.49
CA SER A 99 -0.42 -6.38 10.28
C SER A 99 -0.38 -5.71 11.65
N GLN A 100 0.64 -6.04 12.45
CA GLN A 100 0.96 -5.22 13.61
C GLN A 100 1.31 -3.79 13.16
N PRO A 101 0.88 -2.75 13.91
CA PRO A 101 1.24 -1.37 13.61
C PRO A 101 2.75 -1.16 13.64
N TYR A 102 3.28 -0.45 12.65
CA TYR A 102 4.71 -0.08 12.60
C TYR A 102 4.96 1.42 12.85
N ALA A 103 3.90 2.24 12.88
CA ALA A 103 3.96 3.68 13.12
C ALA A 103 2.66 4.18 13.77
N PHE A 104 2.76 5.24 14.56
CA PHE A 104 1.64 5.95 15.16
C PHE A 104 1.74 7.43 14.81
N ASP A 105 0.61 8.00 14.36
CA ASP A 105 0.48 9.42 14.08
C ASP A 105 -0.77 9.95 14.80
N ALA A 106 -0.69 11.18 15.30
CA ALA A 106 -1.75 11.80 16.09
C ALA A 106 -2.17 13.13 15.44
N ALA A 107 -3.45 13.23 15.12
CA ALA A 107 -4.05 14.51 14.74
C ALA A 107 -4.20 15.39 15.99
N THR A 108 -3.33 16.37 16.15
CA THR A 108 -3.41 17.37 17.21
C THR A 108 -3.96 18.67 16.66
N PHE A 109 -4.90 19.29 17.37
CA PHE A 109 -5.39 20.64 17.08
C PHE A 109 -4.71 21.60 18.06
N TRP A 110 -4.23 22.73 17.55
CA TRP A 110 -3.76 23.85 18.37
C TRP A 110 -4.91 24.81 18.68
#